data_AF-C6FCT7-F1
#
_entry.id   AF-C6FCT7-F1
#
_cell.length_a   1.000
_cell.length_b   1.000
_cell.length_c   1.000
_cell.angle_alpha   90.00
_cell.angle_beta   90.00
_cell.angle_gamma   90.00
#
_symmetry.space_group_name_H-M   'P 1'
#
loop_
_entity.id
_entity.type
_entity.pdbx_description
1 polymer ?
#
loop_
_entity_poly.entity_id
_entity_poly.type
_entity_poly.pdbx_seq_one_letter_code
_entity_poly.pdbx_strand_id
1 'polypeptide(L)'
;FTASLPEKECRYAVYDFDFVTEENCQKSKIFFIAWSPDTSRVRNKMLYASSKDRFRRELDGIQCEVQATDASEIGIDNIRDKAR
;
A
#
# COMPACT_ATOMS: atom_id res chain seq x y z
N PHE A 1 -7.16 -6.34 -6.01
CA PHE A 1 -7.00 -6.11 -4.56
C PHE A 1 -7.65 -4.79 -4.10
N THR A 2 -7.70 -3.75 -4.94
CA THR A 2 -8.39 -2.47 -4.64
C THR A 2 -9.86 -2.64 -4.25
N ALA A 3 -10.58 -3.58 -4.88
CA ALA A 3 -11.95 -3.94 -4.50
C ALA A 3 -12.11 -4.51 -3.06
N SER A 4 -11.01 -4.90 -2.41
CA SER A 4 -10.99 -5.40 -1.04
C SER A 4 -10.70 -4.32 0.00
N LEU A 5 -10.52 -3.06 -0.44
CA LEU A 5 -10.27 -1.92 0.42
C LEU A 5 -11.62 -1.29 0.83
N PRO A 6 -11.97 -1.29 2.12
CA PRO A 6 -13.24 -0.75 2.58
C PRO A 6 -13.27 0.77 2.50
N GLU A 7 -14.36 1.36 2.04
CA GLU A 7 -14.48 2.83 1.88
C GLU A 7 -14.46 3.59 3.22
N LYS A 8 -14.92 2.96 4.31
CA LYS A 8 -15.15 3.61 5.63
C LYS A 8 -14.21 3.15 6.73
N GLU A 9 -13.25 2.29 6.41
CA GLU A 9 -12.32 1.73 7.39
C GLU A 9 -10.88 1.78 6.88
N CYS A 10 -9.95 1.97 7.81
CA CYS A 10 -8.53 1.94 7.53
C CYS A 10 -8.03 0.48 7.47
N ARG A 11 -7.02 0.21 6.66
CA ARG A 11 -6.42 -1.13 6.55
C ARG A 11 -4.94 -1.05 6.17
N TYR A 12 -4.16 -2.04 6.59
CA TYR A 12 -2.84 -2.28 6.00
C TYR A 12 -2.95 -3.44 5.00
N ALA A 13 -2.25 -3.32 3.89
CA ALA A 13 -2.10 -4.40 2.93
C ALA A 13 -0.62 -4.54 2.56
N VAL A 14 -0.21 -5.77 2.30
CA VAL A 14 1.08 -6.08 1.68
C VAL A 14 0.76 -6.59 0.29
N TYR A 15 1.42 -6.01 -0.71
CA TYR A 15 1.22 -6.34 -2.11
C TYR A 15 2.55 -6.68 -2.75
N ASP A 16 2.66 -7.91 -3.26
CA ASP A 16 3.80 -8.33 -4.06
C ASP A 16 3.54 -7.96 -5.52
N PHE A 17 4.35 -7.05 -6.07
CA PHE A 17 4.19 -6.57 -7.43
C PHE A 17 5.28 -7.15 -8.33
N ASP A 18 4.87 -8.08 -9.16
CA ASP A 18 5.70 -8.65 -10.22
C ASP A 18 5.73 -7.72 -11.44
N PHE A 19 6.92 -7.43 -11.94
CA PHE A 19 7.14 -6.67 -13.17
C PHE A 19 8.28 -7.24 -13.99
N VAL A 20 8.22 -6.99 -15.30
CA VAL A 20 9.27 -7.38 -16.25
C VAL A 20 10.08 -6.14 -16.61
N THR A 21 11.40 -6.21 -16.47
CA THR A 21 12.30 -5.14 -16.88
C THR A 21 12.45 -5.09 -18.40
N GLU A 22 13.01 -4.01 -18.94
CA GLU A 22 13.27 -3.88 -20.38
C GLU A 22 14.23 -4.96 -20.91
N GLU A 23 15.03 -5.55 -20.02
CA GLU A 23 15.93 -6.68 -20.30
C GLU A 23 15.21 -8.04 -20.22
N ASN A 24 13.88 -8.05 -20.21
CA ASN A 24 13.03 -9.24 -20.11
C ASN A 24 13.31 -10.10 -18.87
N CYS A 25 13.77 -9.47 -17.79
CA CYS A 25 14.02 -10.12 -16.50
C CYS A 25 12.84 -9.88 -15.57
N GLN A 26 12.32 -10.97 -14.99
CA GLN A 26 11.23 -10.89 -14.02
C GLN A 26 11.78 -10.46 -12.66
N LYS A 27 11.21 -9.40 -12.10
CA LYS A 27 11.52 -8.91 -10.76
C LYS A 27 10.23 -8.75 -9.98
N SER A 28 10.31 -8.89 -8.67
CA SER A 28 9.22 -8.59 -7.76
C SER A 28 9.64 -7.49 -6.79
N LYS A 29 8.68 -6.67 -6.38
CA LYS A 29 8.85 -5.69 -5.31
C LYS A 29 7.71 -5.81 -4.31
N ILE A 30 8.05 -5.90 -3.03
CA ILE A 30 7.05 -5.94 -1.95
C ILE A 30 6.69 -4.51 -1.53
N PHE A 31 5.41 -4.20 -1.64
CA PHE A 31 4.80 -2.93 -1.27
C PHE A 31 4.03 -3.06 0.04
N PHE A 32 4.29 -2.15 0.96
CA PHE A 32 3.43 -1.92 2.13
C PHE A 32 2.46 -0.78 1.82
N ILE A 33 1.16 -1.06 1.92
CA ILE A 33 0.08 -0.13 1.60
C ILE A 33 -0.66 0.22 2.89
N ALA A 34 -0.63 1.49 3.27
CA ALA A 34 -1.45 2.05 4.34
C ALA A 34 -2.67 2.75 3.73
N TRP A 35 -3.83 2.08 3.85
CA TRP A 35 -5.12 2.57 3.40
C TRP A 35 -5.83 3.32 4.53
N SER A 36 -6.13 4.60 4.30
CA SER A 36 -6.81 5.45 5.28
C SER A 36 -7.79 6.39 4.57
N PRO A 37 -8.98 5.91 4.18
CA PRO A 37 -9.87 6.70 3.34
C PRO A 37 -10.43 7.90 4.08
N ASP A 38 -10.68 8.99 3.37
CA ASP A 38 -11.10 10.25 3.99
C ASP A 38 -12.42 10.13 4.74
N THR A 39 -13.31 9.24 4.28
CA THR A 39 -14.60 8.97 4.92
C THR A 39 -14.49 8.15 6.21
N SER A 40 -13.29 7.62 6.53
CA SER A 40 -13.04 6.95 7.82
C SER A 40 -13.14 7.91 8.99
N ARG A 41 -13.62 7.39 10.12
CA ARG A 41 -13.65 8.14 11.39
C ARG A 41 -12.25 8.64 11.77
N VAL A 42 -12.15 9.90 12.20
CA VAL A 42 -10.89 10.54 12.60
C VAL A 42 -10.10 9.69 13.60
N ARG A 43 -10.78 9.14 14.61
CA ARG A 43 -10.16 8.24 15.61
C ARG A 43 -9.51 7.00 14.98
N ASN A 44 -10.13 6.41 13.95
CA ASN A 44 -9.57 5.25 13.26
C ASN A 44 -8.33 5.66 12.44
N LYS A 45 -8.41 6.79 11.72
CA LYS A 45 -7.27 7.33 10.97
C LYS A 45 -6.07 7.58 11.89
N MET A 46 -6.31 8.17 13.07
CA MET A 46 -5.26 8.37 14.08
C MET A 46 -4.68 7.06 14.60
N LEU A 47 -5.52 6.06 14.90
CA LEU A 47 -5.08 4.76 15.41
C LEU A 47 -4.17 4.04 14.41
N TYR A 48 -4.55 4.03 13.14
CA TYR A 48 -3.73 3.44 12.08
C TYR A 48 -2.47 4.27 11.85
N ALA A 49 -2.56 5.59 11.69
CA ALA A 49 -1.37 6.42 11.51
C ALA A 49 -0.32 6.24 12.62
N SER A 50 -0.74 6.21 13.89
CA SER A 50 0.16 6.01 15.04
C SER A 50 0.72 4.60 15.17
N SER A 51 0.02 3.58 14.67
CA SER A 51 0.46 2.18 14.75
C SER A 51 1.29 1.74 13.54
N LYS A 52 1.24 2.48 12.43
CA LYS A 52 1.85 2.15 11.13
C LYS A 52 3.33 1.82 11.26
N ASP A 53 4.10 2.71 11.88
CA ASP A 53 5.57 2.60 11.91
C ASP A 53 6.04 1.37 12.67
N ARG A 54 5.33 1.02 13.76
CA ARG A 54 5.61 -0.22 14.49
C ARG A 54 5.29 -1.43 13.62
N PHE A 55 4.09 -1.47 13.02
CA PHE A 55 3.67 -2.60 12.19
C PHE A 55 4.60 -2.81 10.99
N ARG A 56 5.01 -1.72 10.32
CA ARG A 56 5.92 -1.77 9.17
C ARG A 56 7.32 -2.26 9.53
N ARG A 57 7.81 -1.99 10.75
CA ARG A 57 9.12 -2.48 11.21
C ARG A 57 9.15 -3.98 11.51
N GLU A 58 8.01 -4.58 11.79
CA GLU A 58 7.90 -6.04 11.96
C GLU A 58 7.86 -6.79 10.62
N LEU A 59 7.78 -6.06 9.48
CA LEU A 59 7.75 -6.63 8.14
C LEU A 59 9.12 -6.51 7.48
N ASP A 60 9.81 -7.64 7.35
CA ASP A 60 11.06 -7.72 6.61
C ASP A 60 10.81 -7.75 5.09
N GLY A 61 11.71 -7.11 4.33
CA GLY A 61 11.67 -7.16 2.86
C GLY A 61 10.73 -6.15 2.19
N ILE A 62 10.07 -5.26 2.94
CA ILE A 62 9.31 -4.15 2.35
C ILE A 62 10.26 -3.20 1.61
N GLN A 63 10.11 -3.12 0.29
CA GLN A 63 10.95 -2.27 -0.56
C GLN A 63 10.31 -0.90 -0.80
N CYS A 64 8.98 -0.83 -0.79
CA CYS A 64 8.24 0.39 -1.08
C CYS A 64 7.08 0.59 -0.11
N GLU A 65 6.80 1.84 0.25
CA GLU A 65 5.64 2.24 1.07
C GLU A 65 4.69 3.12 0.24
N VAL A 66 3.40 2.84 0.35
CA VAL A 66 2.33 3.60 -0.28
C VAL A 66 1.31 3.96 0.79
N GLN A 67 0.99 5.24 0.87
CA GLN A 67 -0.12 5.73 1.67
C GLN A 67 -1.18 6.23 0.70
N ALA A 68 -2.44 5.90 0.98
CA ALA A 68 -3.53 6.30 0.11
C ALA A 68 -4.81 6.56 0.89
N THR A 69 -5.55 7.55 0.42
CA THR A 69 -6.86 7.95 0.96
C THR A 69 -8.00 7.68 -0.03
N ASP A 70 -7.68 7.41 -1.30
CA ASP A 70 -8.64 7.02 -2.32
C ASP A 70 -8.18 5.83 -3.18
N ALA A 71 -9.13 5.02 -3.66
CA ALA A 71 -8.82 3.81 -4.40
C ALA A 71 -8.12 4.13 -5.74
N SER A 72 -8.33 5.33 -6.29
CA SER A 72 -7.62 5.83 -7.47
C SER A 72 -6.11 6.01 -7.22
N GLU A 73 -5.69 6.31 -5.98
CA GLU A 73 -4.27 6.48 -5.62
C GLU A 73 -3.52 5.15 -5.55
N ILE A 74 -4.24 4.03 -5.39
CA ILE A 74 -3.69 2.67 -5.37
C ILE A 74 -3.87 1.96 -6.74
N GLY A 75 -4.08 2.73 -7.81
CA GLY A 75 -4.10 2.19 -9.17
C GLY A 75 -2.83 1.40 -9.50
N ILE A 76 -2.95 0.38 -10.35
CA ILE A 76 -1.81 -0.45 -10.77
C ILE A 76 -0.73 0.38 -11.46
N ASP A 77 -1.13 1.46 -12.14
CA ASP A 77 -0.23 2.41 -12.78
C ASP A 77 0.63 3.16 -11.75
N ASN A 78 0.03 3.62 -10.64
CA ASN A 78 0.78 4.28 -9.57
C ASN A 78 1.75 3.34 -8.86
N ILE A 79 1.36 2.08 -8.65
CA ILE A 79 2.26 1.06 -8.09
C ILE A 79 3.41 0.79 -9.05
N ARG A 80 3.11 0.68 -10.35
CA ARG A 80 4.11 0.46 -11.40
C ARG A 80 5.10 1.62 -11.49
N ASP A 81 4.64 2.86 -11.39
CA ASP A 81 5.51 4.04 -11.38
C ASP A 81 6.44 4.05 -10.17
N LYS A 82 5.95 3.62 -9.00
CA LYS A 82 6.79 3.42 -7.81
C LYS A 82 7.70 2.19 -7.87
N ALA A 83 7.38 1.23 -8.75
CA ALA A 83 8.16 0.02 -8.95
C ALA A 83 9.31 0.20 -9.96
N ARG A 84 9.26 1.22 -10.82
CA ARG A 84 10.40 1.61 -11.68
C ARG A 84 11.55 2.17 -10.85
#